data_AF-A0A3M2LA85-F1
#
_entry.id   AF-A0A3M2LA85-F1
#
_cell.length_a   1.000
_cell.length_b   1.000
_cell.length_c   1.000
_cell.angle_alpha   90.00
_cell.angle_beta   90.00
_cell.angle_gamma   90.00
#
_symmetry.space_group_name_H-M   'P 1'
#
loop_
_entity.id
_entity.type
_entity.pdbx_description
1 polymer ?
#
loop_
_entity_poly.entity_id
_entity_poly.type
_entity_poly.pdbx_seq_one_letter_code
_entity_poly.pdbx_strand_id
1 'polypeptide(L)'
;MTFLDGRRVYTRADLMAEHGIGRSTLEKWYRERAANGHPEPAGTVGSQKAWDAAAWDAWYAARGSRSSEEIPDGLLTRDGLGARHGLSRHRLKQLWSERADNGHPAPARQVGKALYWDDAEWSAWYADHAADEARPEENPDDLVTLAEAARILGLAQSSATVYAKRPPAGWPTPAHEERLGGGRVRRLYRRSDVLAYGEGRRK
;
A
#
# COMPACT_ATOMS: atom_id res chain seq x y z
N MET A 1 -29.76 -5.50 -28.37
CA MET A 1 -30.19 -4.13 -28.74
C MET A 1 -31.70 -4.15 -28.93
N THR A 2 -32.41 -3.39 -28.10
CA THR A 2 -33.87 -3.48 -27.93
C THR A 2 -34.52 -2.17 -28.35
N PHE A 3 -35.69 -2.25 -28.99
CA PHE A 3 -36.43 -1.09 -29.49
C PHE A 3 -37.88 -1.10 -28.99
N LEU A 4 -38.41 0.09 -28.71
CA LEU A 4 -39.81 0.34 -28.36
C LEU A 4 -40.27 1.59 -29.11
N ASP A 5 -41.33 1.46 -29.91
CA ASP A 5 -41.88 2.55 -30.74
C ASP A 5 -40.80 3.29 -31.57
N GLY A 6 -39.88 2.53 -32.18
CA GLY A 6 -38.79 3.07 -33.00
C GLY A 6 -37.64 3.73 -32.23
N ARG A 7 -37.70 3.80 -30.89
CA ARG A 7 -36.62 4.32 -30.03
C ARG A 7 -35.81 3.19 -29.41
N ARG A 8 -34.50 3.40 -29.25
CA ARG A 8 -33.65 2.46 -28.52
C ARG A 8 -34.01 2.51 -27.04
N VAL A 9 -34.23 1.34 -26.46
CA VAL A 9 -34.51 1.19 -25.04
C VAL A 9 -33.60 0.16 -24.41
N TYR A 10 -33.39 0.29 -23.11
CA TYR A 10 -32.78 -0.75 -22.30
C TYR A 10 -33.84 -1.43 -21.45
N THR A 11 -33.86 -2.76 -21.50
CA THR A 11 -34.46 -3.56 -20.42
C THR A 11 -33.47 -3.68 -19.26
N ARG A 12 -33.94 -4.14 -18.10
CA ARG A 12 -33.03 -4.39 -16.97
C ARG A 12 -31.97 -5.45 -17.31
N ALA A 13 -32.30 -6.41 -18.17
CA ALA A 13 -31.35 -7.40 -18.67
C ALA A 13 -30.28 -6.76 -19.58
N ASP A 14 -30.69 -5.85 -20.47
CA ASP A 14 -29.76 -5.08 -21.31
C ASP A 14 -28.81 -4.25 -20.44
N LEU A 15 -29.31 -3.57 -19.40
CA LEU A 15 -28.47 -2.78 -18.49
C LEU A 15 -27.44 -3.64 -17.74
N MET A 16 -27.81 -4.87 -17.36
CA MET A 16 -26.88 -5.82 -16.75
C MET A 16 -25.80 -6.28 -17.74
N ALA A 17 -26.19 -6.57 -18.98
CA ALA A 17 -25.29 -7.08 -20.01
C ALA A 17 -24.35 -5.98 -20.56
N GLU A 18 -24.87 -4.79 -20.82
CA GLU A 18 -24.12 -3.70 -21.45
C GLU A 18 -23.28 -2.90 -20.45
N HIS A 19 -23.77 -2.68 -19.23
CA HIS A 19 -23.07 -1.87 -18.22
C HIS A 19 -22.48 -2.68 -17.06
N GLY A 20 -22.68 -4.00 -17.03
CA GLY A 20 -22.16 -4.88 -15.96
C GLY A 20 -22.77 -4.60 -14.58
N ILE A 21 -23.92 -3.93 -14.51
CA ILE A 21 -24.50 -3.47 -13.25
C ILE A 21 -25.35 -4.59 -12.65
N GLY A 22 -25.10 -4.93 -11.39
CA GLY A 22 -25.87 -5.96 -10.68
C GLY A 22 -27.36 -5.61 -10.56
N ARG A 23 -28.22 -6.62 -10.66
CA ARG A 23 -29.69 -6.48 -10.54
C ARG A 23 -30.13 -5.74 -9.28
N SER A 24 -29.58 -6.08 -8.12
CA SER A 24 -29.92 -5.44 -6.85
C SER A 24 -29.64 -3.94 -6.84
N THR A 25 -28.59 -3.52 -7.55
CA THR A 25 -28.23 -2.10 -7.71
C THR A 25 -29.24 -1.37 -8.59
N LEU A 26 -29.62 -1.97 -9.73
CA LEU A 26 -30.65 -1.41 -10.62
C LEU A 26 -32.03 -1.36 -9.98
N GLU A 27 -32.37 -2.33 -9.14
CA GLU A 27 -33.62 -2.34 -8.36
C GLU A 27 -33.60 -1.26 -7.27
N LYS A 28 -32.47 -1.11 -6.56
CA LYS A 28 -32.29 -0.04 -5.57
C LYS A 28 -32.44 1.34 -6.21
N TRP A 29 -31.73 1.61 -7.30
CA TRP A 29 -31.80 2.92 -7.97
C TRP A 29 -33.21 3.24 -8.46
N TYR A 30 -33.92 2.26 -8.99
CA TYR A 30 -35.31 2.45 -9.38
C TYR A 30 -36.23 2.67 -8.18
N ARG A 31 -36.04 1.96 -7.07
CA ARG A 31 -36.83 2.18 -5.84
C ARG A 31 -36.63 3.59 -5.29
N GLU A 32 -35.42 4.10 -5.37
CA GLU A 32 -35.02 5.43 -4.87
C GLU A 32 -35.15 6.52 -5.95
N ARG A 33 -35.88 6.26 -7.04
CA ARG A 33 -35.94 7.14 -8.23
C ARG A 33 -36.38 8.57 -7.95
N ALA A 34 -37.29 8.75 -6.99
CA ALA A 34 -37.75 10.08 -6.58
C ALA A 34 -36.62 10.95 -5.99
N ALA A 35 -35.61 10.33 -5.36
CA ALA A 35 -34.50 11.03 -4.72
C ALA A 35 -33.27 11.14 -5.62
N ASN A 36 -33.05 10.18 -6.53
CA ASN A 36 -31.85 10.14 -7.37
C ASN A 36 -32.09 10.59 -8.82
N GLY A 37 -33.33 10.93 -9.19
CA GLY A 37 -33.70 11.38 -10.52
C GLY A 37 -33.61 10.31 -11.60
N HIS A 38 -33.63 9.02 -11.23
CA HIS A 38 -33.62 7.91 -12.19
C HIS A 38 -34.82 8.04 -13.14
N PRO A 39 -34.61 7.88 -14.47
CA PRO A 39 -35.66 8.08 -15.44
C PRO A 39 -36.83 7.11 -15.22
N GLU A 40 -38.04 7.59 -15.50
CA GLU A 40 -39.23 6.75 -15.51
C GLU A 40 -39.18 5.77 -16.71
N PRO A 41 -39.80 4.59 -16.60
CA PRO A 41 -39.88 3.64 -17.71
C PRO A 41 -40.60 4.27 -18.91
N ALA A 42 -40.03 4.12 -20.10
CA ALA A 42 -40.66 4.52 -21.37
C ALA A 42 -41.81 3.57 -21.77
N GLY A 43 -41.84 2.36 -21.19
CA GLY A 43 -42.89 1.38 -21.39
C GLY A 43 -42.44 -0.02 -20.99
N THR A 44 -42.93 -1.02 -21.69
CA THR A 44 -42.58 -2.43 -21.48
C THR A 44 -42.21 -3.11 -22.79
N VAL A 45 -41.14 -3.90 -22.77
CA VAL A 45 -40.79 -4.84 -23.85
C VAL A 45 -41.09 -6.25 -23.31
N GLY A 46 -42.13 -6.89 -23.84
CA GLY A 46 -42.72 -8.06 -23.22
C GLY A 46 -43.26 -7.73 -21.82
N SER A 47 -42.84 -8.49 -20.80
CA SER A 47 -43.18 -8.25 -19.39
C SER A 47 -42.19 -7.35 -18.64
N GLN A 48 -41.10 -6.94 -19.29
CA GLN A 48 -40.03 -6.19 -18.64
C GLN A 48 -40.21 -4.69 -18.85
N LYS A 49 -39.98 -3.91 -17.80
CA LYS A 49 -39.87 -2.45 -17.91
C LYS A 49 -38.69 -2.09 -18.81
N ALA A 50 -38.92 -1.11 -19.67
CA ALA A 50 -37.94 -0.59 -20.60
C ALA A 50 -37.75 0.91 -20.37
N TRP A 51 -36.50 1.36 -20.39
CA TRP A 51 -36.12 2.76 -20.24
C TRP A 51 -35.60 3.28 -21.57
N ASP A 52 -35.93 4.53 -21.90
CA ASP A 52 -35.31 5.20 -23.05
C ASP A 52 -33.79 5.22 -22.87
N ALA A 53 -33.06 4.74 -23.89
CA ALA A 53 -31.62 4.53 -23.78
C ALA A 53 -30.88 5.86 -23.57
N ALA A 54 -31.26 6.91 -24.31
CA ALA A 54 -30.60 8.21 -24.21
C ALA A 54 -30.85 8.87 -22.85
N ALA A 55 -32.09 8.83 -22.35
CA ALA A 55 -32.41 9.36 -21.02
C ALA A 55 -31.68 8.59 -19.91
N TRP A 56 -31.57 7.27 -20.03
CA TRP A 56 -30.85 6.44 -19.06
C TRP A 56 -29.34 6.70 -19.09
N ASP A 57 -28.74 6.75 -20.28
CA ASP A 57 -27.30 7.02 -20.46
C ASP A 57 -26.92 8.40 -19.93
N ALA A 58 -27.73 9.44 -20.22
CA ALA A 58 -27.52 10.78 -19.70
C ALA A 58 -27.60 10.84 -18.17
N TRP A 59 -28.60 10.19 -17.58
CA TRP A 59 -28.73 10.09 -16.13
C TRP A 59 -27.56 9.34 -15.49
N TYR A 60 -27.15 8.21 -16.09
CA TYR A 60 -26.07 7.37 -15.59
C TYR A 60 -24.72 8.11 -15.63
N ALA A 61 -24.44 8.81 -16.73
CA ALA A 61 -23.27 9.66 -16.87
C ALA A 61 -23.26 10.80 -15.84
N ALA A 62 -24.38 11.51 -15.66
CA ALA A 62 -24.50 12.60 -14.69
C ALA A 62 -24.40 12.11 -13.23
N ARG A 63 -24.84 10.88 -12.95
CA ARG A 63 -24.67 10.24 -11.64
C ARG A 63 -23.21 9.84 -11.39
N GLY A 64 -22.50 9.38 -12.42
CA GLY A 64 -21.05 9.16 -12.40
C GLY A 64 -20.30 10.46 -12.10
N SER A 65 -20.62 11.54 -12.84
CA SER A 65 -20.03 12.88 -12.68
C SER A 65 -20.25 13.44 -11.28
N ARG A 66 -21.48 13.37 -10.74
CA ARG A 66 -21.76 13.81 -9.36
C ARG A 66 -20.98 13.03 -8.31
N SER A 67 -20.74 11.75 -8.54
CA SER A 67 -19.93 10.92 -7.63
C SER A 67 -18.45 11.28 -7.70
N SER A 68 -17.97 11.87 -8.80
CA SER A 68 -16.60 12.34 -8.98
C SER A 68 -16.40 13.83 -8.64
N GLU A 69 -17.40 14.69 -8.86
CA GLU A 69 -17.35 16.15 -8.58
C GLU A 69 -17.25 16.46 -7.08
N GLU A 70 -17.71 15.55 -6.21
CA GLU A 70 -17.58 15.71 -4.76
C GLU A 70 -16.23 15.25 -4.22
N ILE A 71 -15.33 14.71 -5.06
CA ILE A 71 -14.05 14.16 -4.63
C ILE A 71 -12.94 15.14 -5.05
N PRO A 72 -12.34 15.87 -4.11
CA PRO A 72 -11.21 16.74 -4.38
C PRO A 72 -10.12 16.02 -5.18
N ASP A 73 -9.53 16.72 -6.13
CA ASP A 73 -8.33 16.28 -6.82
C ASP A 73 -7.25 15.89 -5.80
N GLY A 74 -6.57 14.78 -6.05
CA GLY A 74 -5.56 14.21 -5.14
C GLY A 74 -6.09 13.13 -4.20
N LEU A 75 -7.40 12.88 -4.14
CA LEU A 75 -7.94 11.76 -3.38
C LEU A 75 -8.10 10.49 -4.23
N LEU A 76 -7.50 9.38 -3.78
CA LEU A 76 -7.55 8.09 -4.45
C LEU A 76 -8.27 7.03 -3.63
N THR A 77 -9.00 6.17 -4.33
CA THR A 77 -9.50 4.92 -3.74
C THR A 77 -8.34 3.94 -3.52
N ARG A 78 -8.58 2.87 -2.75
CA ARG A 78 -7.59 1.80 -2.58
C ARG A 78 -7.13 1.18 -3.90
N ASP A 79 -8.06 0.94 -4.83
CA ASP A 79 -7.70 0.44 -6.17
C ASP A 79 -6.91 1.51 -6.97
N GLY A 80 -7.23 2.80 -6.79
CA GLY A 80 -6.48 3.92 -7.37
C GLY A 80 -5.02 3.98 -6.90
N LEU A 81 -4.79 3.84 -5.58
CA LEU A 81 -3.45 3.71 -5.00
C LEU A 81 -2.70 2.51 -5.60
N GLY A 82 -3.38 1.37 -5.74
CA GLY A 82 -2.81 0.18 -6.36
C GLY A 82 -2.35 0.39 -7.79
N ALA A 83 -3.20 1.00 -8.62
CA ALA A 83 -2.85 1.31 -10.00
C ALA A 83 -1.69 2.30 -10.10
N ARG A 84 -1.64 3.31 -9.22
CA ARG A 84 -0.62 4.35 -9.25
C ARG A 84 0.75 3.88 -8.76
N HIS A 85 0.78 3.07 -7.72
CA HIS A 85 2.03 2.55 -7.11
C HIS A 85 2.42 1.16 -7.61
N GLY A 86 1.67 0.58 -8.56
CA GLY A 86 1.93 -0.76 -9.09
C GLY A 86 1.73 -1.88 -8.07
N LEU A 87 0.82 -1.70 -7.10
CA LEU A 87 0.63 -2.62 -5.98
C LEU A 87 -0.52 -3.58 -6.22
N SER A 88 -0.31 -4.83 -5.80
CA SER A 88 -1.38 -5.82 -5.80
C SER A 88 -2.43 -5.51 -4.73
N ARG A 89 -3.67 -5.93 -5.00
CA ARG A 89 -4.76 -5.84 -3.99
C ARG A 89 -4.43 -6.57 -2.71
N HIS A 90 -3.68 -7.67 -2.79
CA HIS A 90 -3.23 -8.41 -1.62
C HIS A 90 -2.30 -7.55 -0.75
N ARG A 91 -1.31 -6.90 -1.35
CA ARG A 91 -0.40 -6.00 -0.64
C ARG A 91 -1.13 -4.85 0.03
N LEU A 92 -2.04 -4.19 -0.67
CA LEU A 92 -2.87 -3.12 -0.09
C LEU A 92 -3.75 -3.60 1.06
N LYS A 93 -4.27 -4.83 0.98
CA LYS A 93 -5.04 -5.43 2.08
C LYS A 93 -4.15 -5.69 3.30
N GLN A 94 -2.95 -6.20 3.08
CA GLN A 94 -1.98 -6.46 4.13
C GLN A 94 -1.58 -5.16 4.86
N LEU A 95 -1.14 -4.15 4.11
CA LEU A 95 -0.78 -2.84 4.64
C LEU A 95 -1.93 -2.22 5.46
N TRP A 96 -3.17 -2.39 5.00
CA TRP A 96 -4.35 -1.93 5.73
C TRP A 96 -4.66 -2.75 6.99
N SER A 97 -4.46 -4.07 6.98
CA SER A 97 -4.66 -4.89 8.18
C SER A 97 -3.64 -4.58 9.27
N GLU A 98 -2.40 -4.28 8.87
CA GLU A 98 -1.26 -3.98 9.74
C GLU A 98 -1.20 -2.48 10.11
N ARG A 99 -2.22 -1.69 9.77
CA ARG A 99 -2.25 -0.23 9.95
C ARG A 99 -1.99 0.26 11.38
N ALA A 100 -2.22 -0.58 12.38
CA ALA A 100 -1.93 -0.25 13.78
C ALA A 100 -0.42 -0.17 14.06
N ASP A 101 0.38 -0.94 13.30
CA ASP A 101 1.79 -1.16 13.57
C ASP A 101 2.69 -0.50 12.52
N ASN A 102 2.21 -0.29 11.29
CA ASN A 102 3.01 0.27 10.19
C ASN A 102 2.79 1.77 9.94
N GLY A 103 1.96 2.44 10.75
CA GLY A 103 1.70 3.88 10.61
C GLY A 103 0.93 4.27 9.34
N HIS A 104 0.20 3.33 8.72
CA HIS A 104 -0.56 3.59 7.49
C HIS A 104 -1.51 4.79 7.63
N PRO A 105 -1.52 5.73 6.67
CA PRO A 105 -2.38 6.91 6.71
C PRO A 105 -3.87 6.59 6.89
N ALA A 106 -4.55 7.43 7.66
CA ALA A 106 -5.99 7.36 7.79
C ALA A 106 -6.67 7.77 6.46
N PRO A 107 -7.87 7.26 6.15
CA PRO A 107 -8.64 7.76 5.02
C PRO A 107 -8.95 9.25 5.20
N ALA A 108 -8.56 10.07 4.24
CA ALA A 108 -8.87 11.50 4.20
C ALA A 108 -10.38 11.76 4.00
N ARG A 109 -11.09 10.84 3.33
CA ARG A 109 -12.55 10.95 3.14
C ARG A 109 -13.25 9.61 3.02
N GLN A 110 -14.53 9.60 3.39
CA GLN A 110 -15.45 8.50 3.14
C GLN A 110 -16.70 9.02 2.40
N VAL A 111 -17.00 8.41 1.24
CA VAL A 111 -18.25 8.67 0.50
C VAL A 111 -19.02 7.36 0.39
N GLY A 112 -20.12 7.26 1.13
CA GLY A 112 -20.85 6.01 1.31
C GLY A 112 -19.98 4.94 1.98
N LYS A 113 -19.65 3.87 1.25
CA LYS A 113 -18.76 2.78 1.71
C LYS A 113 -17.34 2.89 1.15
N ALA A 114 -17.11 3.82 0.22
CA ALA A 114 -15.81 3.99 -0.39
C ALA A 114 -14.94 4.89 0.49
N LEU A 115 -13.72 4.44 0.74
CA LEU A 115 -12.69 5.18 1.45
C LEU A 115 -11.72 5.77 0.43
N TYR A 116 -11.28 6.98 0.74
CA TYR A 116 -10.36 7.76 -0.08
C TYR A 116 -9.19 8.22 0.78
N TRP A 117 -8.00 8.13 0.21
CA TRP A 117 -6.75 8.57 0.81
C TRP A 117 -6.19 9.73 0.02
N ASP A 118 -5.51 10.65 0.70
CA ASP A 118 -4.69 11.65 0.04
C ASP A 118 -3.50 10.97 -0.64
N ASP A 119 -3.36 11.18 -1.94
CA ASP A 119 -2.31 10.58 -2.76
C ASP A 119 -0.91 11.00 -2.29
N ALA A 120 -0.73 12.27 -1.93
CA ALA A 120 0.58 12.79 -1.56
C ALA A 120 1.02 12.25 -0.18
N GLU A 121 0.12 12.27 0.80
CA GLU A 121 0.36 11.69 2.12
C GLU A 121 0.65 10.19 2.03
N TRP A 122 -0.18 9.46 1.27
CA TRP A 122 -0.01 8.02 1.12
C TRP A 122 1.28 7.66 0.38
N SER A 123 1.61 8.40 -0.69
CA SER A 123 2.85 8.22 -1.45
C SER A 123 4.09 8.42 -0.59
N ALA A 124 4.11 9.48 0.22
CA ALA A 124 5.24 9.80 1.10
C ALA A 124 5.44 8.69 2.13
N TRP A 125 4.37 8.29 2.82
CA TRP A 125 4.42 7.19 3.76
C TRP A 125 4.88 5.88 3.10
N TYR A 126 4.35 5.54 1.92
CA TYR A 126 4.69 4.27 1.27
C TYR A 126 6.16 4.22 0.83
N ALA A 127 6.72 5.34 0.38
CA ALA A 127 8.14 5.43 0.05
C ALA A 127 9.03 5.18 1.28
N ASP A 128 8.71 5.81 2.41
CA ASP A 128 9.44 5.62 3.67
C ASP A 128 9.28 4.19 4.20
N HIS A 129 8.07 3.64 4.15
CA HIS A 129 7.80 2.26 4.59
C HIS A 129 8.54 1.23 3.74
N ALA A 130 8.55 1.39 2.42
CA ALA A 130 9.29 0.51 1.52
C ALA A 130 10.81 0.61 1.74
N ALA A 131 11.32 1.79 2.07
CA ALA A 131 12.73 1.97 2.43
C ALA A 131 13.08 1.30 3.77
N ASP A 132 12.17 1.34 4.74
CA ASP A 132 12.34 0.65 6.03
C ASP A 132 12.30 -0.88 5.87
N GLU A 133 11.38 -1.41 5.09
CA GLU A 133 11.32 -2.85 4.76
C GLU A 133 12.54 -3.34 3.96
N ALA A 134 13.12 -2.48 3.13
CA ALA A 134 14.34 -2.78 2.39
C ALA A 134 15.60 -2.69 3.27
N ARG A 135 15.51 -2.10 4.48
CA ARG A 135 16.63 -2.03 5.41
C ARG A 135 16.89 -3.44 5.96
N PRO A 136 18.10 -4.01 5.79
CA PRO A 136 18.40 -5.30 6.38
C PRO A 136 18.23 -5.21 7.91
N GLU A 137 17.44 -6.13 8.48
CA GLU A 137 17.38 -6.30 9.92
C GLU A 137 18.78 -6.62 10.44
N GLU A 138 19.35 -5.72 11.23
CA GLU A 138 20.65 -5.93 11.86
C GLU A 138 20.45 -6.85 13.07
N ASN A 139 20.74 -8.13 12.93
CA ASN A 139 20.53 -9.10 14.01
C ASN A 139 21.63 -8.91 15.07
N PRO A 140 21.29 -8.80 16.37
CA PRO A 140 22.27 -8.73 17.45
C PRO A 140 23.29 -9.88 17.47
N ASP A 141 22.92 -11.04 16.94
CA ASP A 141 23.78 -12.22 16.84
C ASP A 141 24.63 -12.27 15.57
N ASP A 142 24.52 -11.29 14.68
CA ASP A 142 25.34 -11.22 13.47
C ASP A 142 26.82 -11.20 13.81
N LEU A 143 27.57 -12.05 13.12
CA LEU A 143 29.03 -12.11 13.21
C LEU A 143 29.64 -11.01 12.35
N VAL A 144 30.14 -9.97 12.99
CA VAL A 144 30.75 -8.81 12.33
C VAL A 144 32.28 -8.91 12.34
N THR A 145 32.90 -8.50 11.24
CA THR A 145 34.35 -8.34 11.15
C THR A 145 34.84 -7.21 12.04
N LEU A 146 36.14 -7.19 12.33
CA LEU A 146 36.75 -6.10 13.09
C LEU A 146 36.58 -4.71 12.43
N ALA A 147 36.52 -4.66 11.09
CA ALA A 147 36.30 -3.41 10.36
C ALA A 147 34.83 -2.94 10.49
N GLU A 148 33.88 -3.86 10.55
CA GLU A 148 32.47 -3.56 10.84
C GLU A 148 32.30 -3.13 12.29
N ALA A 149 32.94 -3.80 13.24
CA ALA A 149 32.95 -3.40 14.64
C ALA A 149 33.50 -1.97 14.83
N ALA A 150 34.58 -1.62 14.12
CA ALA A 150 35.12 -0.25 14.13
C ALA A 150 34.10 0.77 13.60
N ARG A 151 33.38 0.45 12.52
CA ARG A 151 32.31 1.30 11.96
C ARG A 151 31.15 1.49 12.94
N ILE A 152 30.67 0.40 13.54
CA ILE A 152 29.59 0.41 14.55
C ILE A 152 29.95 1.33 15.73
N LEU A 153 31.21 1.30 16.15
CA LEU A 153 31.71 2.10 17.28
C LEU A 153 32.16 3.52 16.90
N GLY A 154 32.09 3.91 15.63
CA GLY A 154 32.59 5.21 15.16
C GLY A 154 34.10 5.40 15.30
N LEU A 155 34.87 4.31 15.30
CA LEU A 155 36.33 4.33 15.42
C LEU A 155 36.99 4.59 14.06
N ALA A 156 38.17 5.22 14.09
CA ALA A 156 39.00 5.36 12.90
C ALA A 156 39.39 3.98 12.34
N GLN A 157 39.44 3.84 11.01
CA GLN A 157 39.71 2.57 10.34
C GLN A 157 41.06 1.93 10.73
N SER A 158 42.06 2.75 11.10
CA SER A 158 43.36 2.30 11.63
C SER A 158 43.25 1.53 12.95
N SER A 159 42.19 1.76 13.73
CA SER A 159 41.93 1.06 14.99
C SER A 159 41.73 -0.43 14.79
N ALA A 160 41.15 -0.85 13.66
CA ALA A 160 40.95 -2.26 13.36
C ALA A 160 42.28 -3.04 13.28
N THR A 161 43.32 -2.45 12.68
CA THR A 161 44.65 -3.10 12.60
C THR A 161 45.32 -3.20 13.96
N VAL A 162 45.15 -2.19 14.82
CA VAL A 162 45.73 -2.16 16.17
C VAL A 162 45.01 -3.13 17.09
N TYR A 163 43.68 -3.12 17.12
CA TYR A 163 42.88 -3.94 18.04
C TYR A 163 43.03 -5.43 17.75
N ALA A 164 43.30 -5.80 16.49
CA ALA A 164 43.63 -7.18 16.13
C ALA A 164 44.89 -7.70 16.85
N LYS A 165 45.86 -6.82 17.16
CA LYS A 165 47.13 -7.20 17.79
C LYS A 165 47.16 -6.88 19.29
N ARG A 166 46.53 -5.77 19.67
CA ARG A 166 46.53 -5.21 21.02
C ARG A 166 45.15 -4.65 21.34
N PRO A 167 44.18 -5.51 21.67
CA PRO A 167 42.84 -5.07 22.02
C PRO A 167 42.87 -4.21 23.30
N PRO A 168 42.04 -3.16 23.39
CA PRO A 168 41.91 -2.39 24.62
C PRO A 168 41.24 -3.22 25.73
N ALA A 169 41.33 -2.73 26.96
CA ALA A 169 40.65 -3.36 28.10
C ALA A 169 39.14 -3.46 27.85
N GLY A 170 38.56 -4.62 28.13
CA GLY A 170 37.13 -4.88 27.95
C GLY A 170 36.70 -5.15 26.50
N TRP A 171 37.61 -5.14 25.53
CA TRP A 171 37.28 -5.52 24.15
C TRP A 171 36.75 -6.96 24.10
N PRO A 172 35.66 -7.23 23.35
CA PRO A 172 35.05 -8.55 23.31
C PRO A 172 35.96 -9.60 22.69
N THR A 173 35.84 -10.82 23.19
CA THR A 173 36.49 -12.00 22.60
C THR A 173 35.85 -12.32 21.25
N PRO A 174 36.62 -12.71 20.21
CA PRO A 174 36.03 -13.18 18.96
C PRO A 174 35.11 -14.39 19.18
N ALA A 175 33.93 -14.35 18.60
CA ALA A 175 33.00 -15.47 18.61
C ALA A 175 33.40 -16.54 17.59
N HIS A 176 34.13 -16.15 16.53
CA HIS A 176 34.68 -17.07 15.54
C HIS A 176 36.01 -16.56 14.97
N GLU A 177 36.93 -17.49 14.70
CA GLU A 177 38.21 -17.21 14.06
C GLU A 177 38.37 -18.08 12.80
N GLU A 178 38.51 -17.42 11.66
CA GLU A 178 38.69 -18.05 10.35
C GLU A 178 40.16 -17.91 9.92
N ARG A 179 40.81 -19.04 9.60
CA ARG A 179 42.17 -19.03 9.03
C ARG A 179 42.10 -18.70 7.54
N LEU A 180 42.77 -17.63 7.17
CA LEU A 180 42.93 -17.18 5.78
C LEU A 180 44.29 -17.62 5.22
N GLY A 181 44.40 -17.61 3.89
CA GLY A 181 45.66 -17.86 3.20
C GLY A 181 46.78 -16.90 3.62
N GLY A 182 47.99 -17.45 3.76
CA GLY A 182 49.20 -16.70 4.15
C GLY A 182 49.33 -16.45 5.66
N GLY A 183 48.79 -17.33 6.51
CA GLY A 183 48.92 -17.25 7.97
C GLY A 183 48.09 -16.15 8.63
N ARG A 184 47.16 -15.54 7.90
CA ARG A 184 46.26 -14.50 8.41
C ARG A 184 45.07 -15.13 9.11
N VAL A 185 44.55 -14.48 10.15
CA VAL A 185 43.34 -14.89 10.86
C VAL A 185 42.32 -13.76 10.79
N ARG A 186 41.11 -14.07 10.31
CA ARG A 186 39.96 -13.17 10.36
C ARG A 186 39.17 -13.48 11.63
N ARG A 187 38.94 -12.46 12.43
CA ARG A 187 38.18 -12.55 13.67
C ARG A 187 36.80 -11.95 13.45
N LEU A 188 35.79 -12.70 13.87
CA LEU A 188 34.40 -12.29 13.85
C LEU A 188 33.91 -12.15 15.29
N TYR A 189 33.16 -11.09 15.56
CA TYR A 189 32.62 -10.73 16.86
C TYR A 189 31.11 -10.71 16.77
N ARG A 190 30.39 -11.06 17.83
CA ARG A 190 28.95 -10.83 17.85
C ARG A 190 28.69 -9.33 17.86
N ARG A 191 27.72 -8.89 17.07
CA ARG A 191 27.30 -7.49 17.02
C ARG A 191 26.90 -6.96 18.41
N SER A 192 26.16 -7.76 19.18
CA SER A 192 25.76 -7.46 20.56
C SER A 192 26.93 -7.16 21.49
N ASP A 193 27.99 -7.97 21.46
CA ASP A 193 29.18 -7.79 22.29
C ASP A 193 29.93 -6.49 21.94
N VAL A 194 29.99 -6.16 20.65
CA VAL A 194 30.57 -4.89 20.17
C VAL A 194 29.77 -3.69 20.67
N LEU A 195 28.43 -3.74 20.58
CA LEU A 195 27.56 -2.68 21.07
C LEU A 195 27.69 -2.50 22.59
N ALA A 196 27.68 -3.60 23.35
CA ALA A 196 27.84 -3.58 24.80
C ALA A 196 29.17 -2.95 25.23
N TYR A 197 30.27 -3.25 24.53
CA TYR A 197 31.54 -2.58 24.74
C TYR A 197 31.47 -1.07 24.47
N GLY A 198 30.78 -0.67 23.39
CA GLY A 198 30.56 0.74 23.04
C GLY A 198 29.79 1.52 24.11
N GLU A 199 28.75 0.91 24.70
CA GLU A 199 27.99 1.48 25.81
C GLU A 199 28.82 1.61 27.08
N GLY A 200 29.63 0.59 27.40
CA GLY A 200 30.54 0.60 28.54
C GLY A 200 31.61 1.69 28.46
N ARG A 201 32.02 2.09 27.25
CA ARG A 201 33.01 3.17 27.02
C ARG A 201 32.44 4.58 27.23
N ARG A 202 31.12 4.74 27.15
CA ARG A 202 30.45 6.06 27.25
C ARG A 202 30.15 6.48 28.70
N LYS A 203 30.31 5.57 29.66
CA LYS A 203 30.16 5.83 31.09
C LYS A 203 31.51 6.21 31.71
#